data_AF-A0ABD1XG60-F1
#
_entry.id   AF-A0ABD1XG60-F1
#
_cell.length_a   1.000
_cell.length_b   1.000
_cell.length_c   1.000
_cell.angle_alpha   90.00
_cell.angle_beta   90.00
_cell.angle_gamma   90.00
#
_symmetry.space_group_name_H-M   'P 1'
#
loop_
_entity.id
_entity.type
_entity.pdbx_description
1 polymer ?
#
loop_
_entity_poly.entity_id
_entity_poly.type
_entity_poly.pdbx_seq_one_letter_code
_entity_poly.pdbx_strand_id
1 'polypeptide(L)'
;MSMRKESIARADGDKLDITPLGAGNEVGRSCVVMTYNDKTVLFDCGIHPGYFGMATLPYFDEINPSTINVLLGTQYANFFSCPSEMSDCL
;
A
#
# COMPACT_ATOMS: atom_id res chain seq x y z
N MET A 1 21.58 -37.40 -9.56
CA MET A 1 20.13 -37.17 -9.72
C MET A 1 19.94 -35.68 -9.98
N SER A 2 19.39 -35.36 -11.15
CA SER A 2 19.25 -33.99 -11.64
C SER A 2 18.25 -33.21 -10.78
N MET A 3 18.68 -32.09 -10.19
CA MET A 3 17.74 -31.09 -9.67
C MET A 3 17.01 -30.52 -10.89
N ARG A 4 15.71 -30.87 -11.03
CA ARG A 4 14.83 -30.16 -11.95
C ARG A 4 14.78 -28.71 -11.48
N LYS A 5 15.53 -27.86 -12.16
CA LYS A 5 15.34 -26.41 -12.12
C LYS A 5 14.09 -26.16 -12.95
N GLU A 6 12.91 -26.40 -12.38
CA GLU A 6 11.68 -25.81 -12.90
C GLU A 6 11.86 -24.31 -12.72
N SER A 7 12.33 -23.65 -13.77
CA SER A 7 12.02 -22.24 -13.97
C SER A 7 10.49 -22.19 -14.03
N ILE A 8 9.88 -21.88 -12.88
CA ILE A 8 8.48 -21.51 -12.83
C ILE A 8 8.43 -20.22 -13.64
N ALA A 9 8.19 -20.35 -14.95
CA ALA A 9 7.67 -19.28 -15.76
C ALA A 9 6.27 -19.03 -15.19
N ARG A 10 6.24 -18.29 -14.08
CA ARG A 10 5.02 -17.80 -13.47
C ARG A 10 4.30 -17.07 -14.59
N ALA A 11 3.13 -17.58 -14.98
CA ALA A 11 2.26 -16.86 -15.89
C ALA A 11 2.12 -15.43 -15.35
N ASP A 12 2.00 -14.44 -16.23
CA ASP A 12 1.96 -13.01 -15.89
C ASP A 12 1.00 -12.68 -14.70
N GLY A 13 -0.02 -13.52 -14.47
CA GLY A 13 -0.93 -13.43 -13.32
C GLY A 13 -0.37 -13.81 -11.94
N ASP A 14 0.77 -14.48 -11.80
CA ASP A 14 1.35 -14.83 -10.48
C ASP A 14 2.42 -13.82 -10.02
N LYS A 15 2.39 -12.60 -10.57
CA LYS A 15 3.21 -11.48 -10.15
C LYS A 15 2.56 -10.78 -8.96
N LEU A 16 3.32 -10.67 -7.87
CA LEU A 16 2.94 -9.90 -6.69
C LEU A 16 3.74 -8.59 -6.69
N ASP A 17 3.05 -7.48 -6.91
CA ASP A 17 3.64 -6.14 -6.85
C ASP A 17 3.35 -5.52 -5.48
N ILE A 18 4.41 -5.07 -4.80
CA ILE A 18 4.32 -4.41 -3.49
C ILE A 18 5.05 -3.07 -3.59
N THR A 19 4.35 -2.00 -3.29
CA THR A 19 4.89 -0.64 -3.35
C THR A 19 4.59 0.09 -2.03
N PRO A 20 5.62 0.43 -1.23
CA PRO A 20 5.43 1.28 -0.06
C PRO A 20 5.22 2.74 -0.51
N LEU A 21 4.05 3.31 -0.19
CA LEU A 21 3.73 4.74 -0.41
C LEU A 21 4.17 5.60 0.78
N GLY A 22 4.44 4.97 1.92
CA GLY A 22 5.05 5.59 3.08
C GLY A 22 5.57 4.55 4.06
N ALA A 23 6.40 4.98 5.01
CA ALA A 23 7.27 4.13 5.83
C ALA A 23 8.33 3.34 5.02
N GLY A 24 8.57 3.74 3.76
CA GLY A 24 9.65 3.21 2.93
C GLY A 24 10.98 3.87 3.28
N ASN A 25 11.74 3.26 4.20
CA ASN A 25 13.00 3.83 4.74
C ASN A 25 12.78 5.09 5.61
N GLU A 26 11.66 5.16 6.32
CA GLU A 26 11.28 6.23 7.24
C GLU A 26 10.30 5.72 8.30
N VAL A 27 9.99 6.52 9.31
CA VAL A 27 9.03 6.18 10.38
C VAL A 27 7.88 7.17 10.38
N GLY A 28 6.66 6.67 10.15
CA GLY A 28 5.45 7.48 10.00
C GLY A 28 4.83 7.29 8.62
N ARG A 29 3.58 7.76 8.46
CA ARG A 29 2.80 7.61 7.23
C ARG A 29 2.79 6.22 6.61
N SER A 30 2.70 5.18 7.44
CA SER A 30 2.68 3.79 6.98
C SER A 30 1.56 3.56 5.97
N CYS A 31 1.94 3.17 4.76
CA CYS A 31 1.00 2.87 3.69
C CYS A 31 1.69 2.01 2.65
N VAL A 32 1.15 0.82 2.39
CA VAL A 32 1.71 -0.12 1.43
C VAL A 32 0.61 -0.61 0.51
N VAL A 33 0.78 -0.45 -0.80
CA VAL A 33 -0.13 -1.01 -1.79
C VAL A 33 0.42 -2.35 -2.28
N MET A 34 -0.47 -3.32 -2.42
CA MET A 34 -0.16 -4.65 -2.94
C MET A 34 -1.14 -4.98 -4.06
N THR A 35 -0.61 -5.40 -5.20
CA THR A 35 -1.40 -5.85 -6.34
C THR A 35 -1.08 -7.30 -6.67
N TYR A 36 -2.11 -8.13 -6.76
CA TYR A 36 -2.01 -9.54 -7.13
C TYR A 36 -3.25 -9.98 -7.90
N ASN A 37 -3.09 -10.57 -9.09
CA ASN A 37 -4.20 -11.03 -9.94
C ASN A 37 -5.32 -9.98 -10.07
N ASP A 38 -4.97 -8.75 -10.46
CA ASP A 38 -5.89 -7.61 -10.60
C ASP A 38 -6.63 -7.18 -9.32
N LYS A 39 -6.25 -7.73 -8.16
CA LYS A 39 -6.75 -7.28 -6.86
C LYS A 39 -5.74 -6.36 -6.21
N THR A 40 -6.21 -5.19 -5.80
CA THR A 40 -5.40 -4.19 -5.11
C THR A 40 -5.83 -4.11 -3.66
N VAL A 41 -4.87 -4.33 -2.75
CA VAL A 41 -5.04 -4.20 -1.31
C VAL A 41 -4.18 -3.05 -0.83
N LEU A 42 -4.76 -2.14 -0.05
CA LEU A 42 -4.04 -1.09 0.64
C LEU A 42 -3.88 -1.47 2.10
N PHE A 43 -2.64 -1.46 2.59
CA PHE A 43 -2.31 -1.73 3.99
C PHE A 43 -1.92 -0.42 4.67
N ASP A 44 -2.70 -0.05 5.68
CA ASP A 44 -2.59 1.20 6.45
C ASP A 44 -2.68 2.49 5.63
N CYS A 45 -3.09 3.57 6.30
CA CYS A 45 -3.14 4.94 5.78
C CYS A 45 -2.71 5.90 6.89
N GLY A 46 -1.49 5.67 7.41
CA GLY A 46 -0.97 6.43 8.54
C GLY A 46 -0.67 7.89 8.20
N ILE A 47 -0.56 8.72 9.23
CA ILE A 47 -0.08 10.11 9.15
C ILE A 47 1.37 10.19 9.66
N HIS A 48 2.19 11.03 9.05
CA HIS A 48 3.54 11.30 9.56
C HIS A 48 3.48 12.34 10.69
N PRO A 49 3.89 12.02 11.93
CA PRO A 49 3.72 12.92 13.09
C PRO A 49 4.66 14.14 13.10
N GLY A 50 5.60 14.22 12.16
CA GLY A 50 6.63 15.26 12.09
C GLY A 50 6.35 16.32 11.02
N TYR A 51 5.27 16.15 10.26
CA TYR A 51 4.86 17.07 9.20
C TYR A 51 3.47 17.65 9.54
N PHE A 52 3.02 18.62 8.74
CA PHE A 52 1.70 19.23 8.87
C PHE A 52 1.01 19.35 7.52
N GLY A 53 -0.32 19.34 7.54
CA GLY A 53 -1.13 19.41 6.31
C GLY A 53 -0.92 18.20 5.39
N MET A 54 -0.98 18.43 4.08
CA MET A 54 -0.88 17.38 3.05
C MET A 54 0.45 16.61 3.09
N ALA A 55 1.54 17.23 3.56
CA ALA A 55 2.84 16.59 3.67
C ALA A 55 2.89 15.45 4.70
N THR A 56 1.83 15.29 5.49
CA THR A 56 1.71 14.17 6.44
C THR A 56 1.17 12.89 5.82
N LEU A 57 0.49 13.01 4.68
CA LEU A 57 -0.18 11.90 4.04
C LEU A 57 0.83 11.02 3.29
N PRO A 58 0.53 9.73 3.09
CA PRO A 58 1.24 8.90 2.13
C PRO A 58 1.17 9.49 0.71
N TYR A 59 2.04 9.01 -0.18
CA TYR A 59 2.03 9.42 -1.58
C TYR A 59 0.84 8.81 -2.35
N PHE A 60 -0.37 9.29 -2.06
CA PHE A 60 -1.59 8.83 -2.74
C PHE A 60 -1.65 9.22 -4.21
N ASP A 61 -0.89 10.25 -4.63
CA ASP A 61 -0.79 10.64 -6.04
C ASP A 61 -0.25 9.52 -6.96
N GLU A 62 0.47 8.55 -6.38
CA GLU A 62 1.02 7.41 -7.14
C GLU A 62 0.01 6.29 -7.38
N ILE A 63 -1.16 6.33 -6.73
CA ILE A 63 -2.19 5.31 -6.84
C ILE A 63 -3.55 5.91 -7.18
N ASN A 64 -4.41 5.12 -7.82
CA ASN A 64 -5.80 5.48 -7.99
C ASN A 64 -6.63 4.86 -6.85
N PRO A 65 -7.28 5.65 -5.97
CA PRO A 65 -8.06 5.08 -4.87
C PRO A 65 -9.25 4.24 -5.36
N SER A 66 -9.75 4.48 -6.57
CA SER A 66 -10.86 3.72 -7.16
C SER A 66 -10.48 2.28 -7.52
N THR A 67 -9.18 1.95 -7.62
CA THR A 67 -8.73 0.59 -7.92
C THR A 67 -8.53 -0.25 -6.66
N ILE A 68 -8.55 0.36 -5.47
CA ILE A 68 -8.39 -0.34 -4.20
C ILE A 68 -9.65 -1.16 -3.91
N ASN A 69 -9.49 -2.46 -3.70
CA ASN A 69 -10.60 -3.35 -3.37
C ASN A 69 -10.79 -3.48 -1.85
N VAL A 70 -9.69 -3.47 -1.10
CA VAL A 70 -9.69 -3.67 0.35
C VAL A 70 -8.67 -2.74 0.99
N LEU A 71 -9.07 -2.09 2.08
CA LEU A 71 -8.19 -1.36 2.98
C LEU A 71 -8.08 -2.14 4.30
N LEU A 72 -6.87 -2.48 4.70
CA LEU A 72 -6.58 -3.20 5.95
C LEU A 72 -5.78 -2.31 6.89
N GLY A 73 -6.34 -2.03 8.08
CA GLY A 73 -5.66 -1.31 9.16
C GLY A 73 -5.06 -2.27 10.18
N THR A 74 -3.76 -2.15 10.46
CA THR A 74 -3.04 -3.04 11.39
C THR A 74 -3.20 -2.64 12.86
N GLN A 75 -3.24 -1.33 13.15
CA GLN A 75 -3.35 -0.77 14.50
C GLN A 75 -4.31 0.43 14.52
N TYR A 76 -5.13 0.54 15.58
CA TYR A 76 -6.16 1.59 15.75
C TYR A 76 -5.63 3.03 15.59
N ALA A 77 -4.36 3.28 15.95
CA ALA A 77 -3.72 4.60 15.87
C ALA A 77 -3.33 5.04 14.44
N ASN A 78 -3.14 4.10 13.49
CA ASN A 78 -2.71 4.43 12.13
C ASN A 78 -3.89 4.70 11.18
N PHE A 79 -5.08 4.18 11.50
CA PHE A 79 -6.23 4.24 10.60
C PHE A 79 -7.06 5.52 10.76
N PHE A 80 -7.10 6.11 11.98
CA PHE A 80 -8.05 7.18 12.31
C PHE A 80 -7.58 8.60 11.93
N SER A 81 -6.47 8.71 11.20
CA SER A 81 -5.87 10.00 10.88
C SER A 81 -6.09 10.43 9.41
N CYS A 82 -6.38 9.52 8.48
CA CYS A 82 -6.99 9.93 7.19
C CYS A 82 -8.46 10.32 7.49
N PRO A 83 -8.99 11.42 6.93
CA PRO A 83 -10.41 11.73 6.98
C PRO A 83 -11.29 10.55 6.55
N SER A 84 -12.56 10.58 6.97
CA SER A 84 -13.52 9.48 6.89
C SER A 84 -13.71 8.85 5.51
N GLU A 85 -13.31 9.55 4.44
CA GLU A 85 -13.27 9.03 3.08
C GLU A 85 -11.85 9.17 2.50
N MET A 86 -11.35 8.13 1.83
CA MET A 86 -10.08 8.16 1.10
C MET A 86 -10.05 9.27 0.03
N SER A 87 -11.22 9.69 -0.48
CA SER A 87 -11.39 10.82 -1.39
C SER A 87 -11.08 12.17 -0.76
N ASP A 88 -11.18 12.30 0.57
CA ASP A 88 -10.87 13.53 1.29
C ASP A 88 -9.36 13.69 1.53
N CYS A 89 -8.58 12.63 1.28
CA CYS A 89 -7.12 12.64 1.33
C CYS A 89 -6.51 13.09 -0.02
N LEU A 90 -7.32 13.38 -1.05
CA LEU A 90 -6.96 13.92 -2.39
C LEU A 90 -7.36 15.39 -2.56
#